data_AF-A0A6C8GUA6-F1
#
_entry.id   AF-A0A6C8GUA6-F1
#
_cell.length_a   1.000
_cell.length_b   1.000
_cell.length_c   1.000
_cell.angle_alpha   90.00
_cell.angle_beta   90.00
_cell.angle_gamma   90.00
#
_symmetry.space_group_name_H-M   'P 1'
#
loop_
_entity.id
_entity.type
_entity.pdbx_description
1 polymer ?
#
loop_
_entity_poly.entity_id
_entity_poly.type
_entity_poly.pdbx_seq_one_letter_code
_entity_poly.pdbx_strand_id
1 'polypeptide(L)'
;MKAGAHCITLQAEGDIHLHHTLSWLGQQTVPVIGGEMPVIRGISLCPATPLDVIIPILSDVEVIQLLAVNPGYGSKMRSSDLHERVAQLFCLLGDKREGKIIVIDGSLTQDQLPSLIAQGIDRVVSGSALFRDDRLVENTRSWRAMFKVAGDTTFLPSTA
;
A
#
# COMPACT_ATOMS: atom_id res chain seq x y z
N MET A 1 6.94 5.89 -15.93
CA MET A 1 8.39 6.14 -15.74
C MET A 1 8.84 7.51 -16.18
N LYS A 2 8.59 7.93 -17.43
CA LYS A 2 9.00 9.25 -17.93
C LYS A 2 8.55 10.45 -17.04
N ALA A 3 7.40 10.33 -16.37
CA ALA A 3 6.88 11.33 -15.42
C ALA A 3 7.46 11.21 -13.98
N GLY A 4 8.40 10.28 -13.73
CA GLY A 4 9.09 10.15 -12.44
C GLY A 4 8.39 9.31 -11.37
N ALA A 5 7.43 8.45 -11.72
CA ALA A 5 6.77 7.58 -10.74
C ALA A 5 7.72 6.52 -10.18
N HIS A 6 7.93 6.52 -8.86
CA HIS A 6 8.77 5.54 -8.14
C HIS A 6 8.05 4.25 -7.79
N CYS A 7 6.73 4.32 -7.66
CA CYS A 7 5.85 3.20 -7.36
C CYS A 7 4.66 3.23 -8.32
N ILE A 8 4.32 2.07 -8.88
CA ILE A 8 3.12 1.90 -9.72
C ILE A 8 2.30 0.77 -9.11
N THR A 9 1.13 1.11 -8.58
CA THR A 9 0.16 0.17 -8.02
C THR A 9 -0.92 -0.12 -9.04
N LEU A 10 -1.01 -1.36 -9.51
CA LEU A 10 -2.05 -1.82 -10.42
C LEU A 10 -3.28 -2.26 -9.65
N GLN A 11 -4.47 -2.15 -10.25
CA GLN A 11 -5.70 -2.65 -9.67
C GLN A 11 -5.90 -4.10 -10.12
N ALA A 12 -6.01 -5.05 -9.19
CA ALA A 12 -6.08 -6.49 -9.50
C ALA A 12 -7.25 -6.85 -10.43
N GLU A 13 -8.33 -6.09 -10.34
CA GLU A 13 -9.58 -6.26 -11.09
C GLU A 13 -9.54 -5.57 -12.46
N GLY A 14 -8.56 -4.69 -12.71
CA GLY A 14 -8.54 -3.77 -13.84
C GLY A 14 -7.71 -4.22 -15.05
N ASP A 15 -6.87 -5.26 -14.91
CA ASP A 15 -5.92 -5.67 -15.94
C ASP A 15 -6.05 -7.17 -16.25
N ILE A 16 -6.51 -7.49 -17.45
CA ILE A 16 -6.62 -8.88 -17.95
C ILE A 16 -5.25 -9.51 -18.27
N HIS A 17 -4.19 -8.70 -18.36
CA HIS A 17 -2.82 -9.11 -18.65
C HIS A 17 -1.88 -8.75 -17.49
N LEU A 18 -2.39 -8.75 -16.25
CA LEU A 18 -1.68 -8.32 -15.04
C LEU A 18 -0.24 -8.86 -14.92
N HIS A 19 -0.03 -10.15 -15.18
CA HIS A 19 1.31 -10.76 -15.14
C HIS A 19 2.29 -10.13 -16.15
N HIS A 20 1.82 -9.86 -17.38
CA HIS A 20 2.64 -9.21 -18.40
C HIS A 20 2.98 -7.77 -18.00
N THR A 21 2.01 -7.03 -17.46
CA THR A 21 2.23 -5.65 -17.00
C THR A 21 3.22 -5.60 -15.83
N LEU A 22 3.10 -6.50 -14.86
CA LEU A 22 4.05 -6.61 -13.73
C LEU A 22 5.46 -7.01 -14.19
N SER A 23 5.57 -7.93 -15.15
CA SER A 23 6.86 -8.32 -15.74
C SER A 23 7.50 -7.15 -16.47
N TRP A 24 6.73 -6.40 -17.27
CA TRP A 24 7.21 -5.20 -17.95
C TRP A 24 7.69 -4.13 -16.95
N LEU A 25 6.92 -3.90 -15.88
CA LEU A 25 7.30 -2.97 -14.80
C LEU A 25 8.60 -3.39 -14.10
N GLY A 26 8.83 -4.70 -13.92
CA GLY A 26 10.06 -5.22 -13.32
C GLY A 26 11.33 -4.94 -14.11
N GLN A 27 11.22 -4.56 -15.38
CA GLN A 27 12.35 -4.18 -16.23
C GLN A 27 12.62 -2.66 -16.22
N GLN A 28 11.84 -1.88 -15.47
CA GLN A 28 11.91 -0.42 -15.49
C GLN A 28 12.73 0.15 -14.32
N THR A 29 13.42 1.26 -14.57
CA THR A 29 14.16 2.04 -13.57
C THR A 29 13.74 3.51 -13.58
N VAL A 30 13.72 4.14 -12.39
CA VAL A 30 13.37 5.56 -12.17
C VAL A 30 14.60 6.31 -11.62
N PRO A 31 14.83 7.57 -12.03
CA PRO A 31 15.86 8.39 -11.42
C PRO A 31 15.53 8.74 -9.96
N VAL A 32 16.56 8.73 -9.13
CA VAL A 32 16.55 9.15 -7.72
C VAL A 32 17.79 9.99 -7.42
N ILE A 33 17.81 10.64 -6.25
CA ILE A 33 19.02 11.34 -5.81
C ILE A 33 20.14 10.30 -5.68
N GLY A 34 21.21 10.48 -6.45
CA GLY A 34 22.38 9.59 -6.41
C GLY A 34 22.35 8.40 -7.38
N GLY A 35 21.36 8.29 -8.28
CA GLY A 35 21.38 7.27 -9.34
C GLY A 35 20.00 6.90 -9.88
N GLU A 36 19.81 5.62 -10.16
CA GLU A 36 18.54 5.02 -10.55
C GLU A 36 18.17 3.90 -9.58
N MET A 37 16.86 3.64 -9.45
CA MET A 37 16.35 2.48 -8.71
C MET A 37 15.30 1.73 -9.53
N PRO A 38 15.07 0.43 -9.28
CA PRO A 38 13.94 -0.30 -9.85
C PRO A 38 12.60 0.34 -9.48
N VAL A 39 11.61 0.20 -10.35
CA VAL A 39 10.23 0.55 -10.01
C VAL A 39 9.70 -0.36 -8.93
N ILE A 40 9.06 0.24 -7.93
CA ILE A 40 8.30 -0.50 -6.93
C ILE A 40 6.95 -0.91 -7.55
N ARG A 41 6.68 -2.21 -7.59
CA ARG A 41 5.47 -2.80 -8.16
C ARG A 41 4.45 -3.02 -7.05
N GLY A 42 3.27 -2.44 -7.22
CA GLY A 42 2.17 -2.57 -6.29
C GLY A 42 0.97 -3.28 -6.89
N ILE A 43 0.18 -3.91 -6.03
CA ILE A 43 -1.14 -4.42 -6.33
C ILE A 43 -2.16 -3.84 -5.34
N SER A 44 -3.28 -3.35 -5.84
CA SER A 44 -4.40 -2.81 -5.08
C SER A 44 -5.62 -3.69 -5.24
N LEU A 45 -6.32 -3.93 -4.13
CA LEU A 45 -7.52 -4.77 -4.07
C LEU A 45 -8.69 -3.98 -3.52
N CYS A 46 -9.81 -4.01 -4.24
CA CYS A 46 -11.09 -3.53 -3.75
C CYS A 46 -11.56 -4.32 -2.52
N PRO A 47 -12.46 -3.73 -1.70
CA PRO A 47 -13.10 -4.39 -0.55
C PRO A 47 -13.57 -5.82 -0.78
N ALA A 48 -14.26 -6.08 -1.89
CA ALA A 48 -14.92 -7.36 -2.16
C ALA A 48 -14.01 -8.38 -2.84
N THR A 49 -12.83 -7.98 -3.27
CA THR A 49 -11.95 -8.85 -4.05
C THR A 49 -11.30 -9.89 -3.14
N PRO A 50 -11.36 -11.18 -3.46
CA PRO A 50 -10.69 -12.20 -2.65
C PRO A 50 -9.19 -11.92 -2.54
N LEU A 51 -8.58 -12.18 -1.38
CA LEU A 51 -7.13 -11.93 -1.19
C LEU A 51 -6.27 -12.93 -1.95
N ASP A 52 -6.78 -14.14 -2.17
CA ASP A 52 -6.07 -15.24 -2.84
C ASP A 52 -5.73 -14.94 -4.32
N VAL A 53 -6.40 -13.97 -4.94
CA VAL A 53 -6.10 -13.53 -6.32
C VAL A 53 -4.66 -13.06 -6.49
N ILE A 54 -3.99 -12.63 -5.42
CA ILE A 54 -2.59 -12.17 -5.50
C ILE A 54 -1.58 -13.30 -5.37
N ILE A 55 -1.97 -14.50 -4.91
CA ILE A 55 -1.05 -15.62 -4.68
C ILE A 55 -0.15 -15.90 -5.90
N PRO A 56 -0.66 -15.92 -7.14
CA PRO A 56 0.16 -16.20 -8.33
C PRO A 56 1.19 -15.11 -8.66
N ILE A 57 1.01 -13.89 -8.15
CA ILE A 57 1.85 -12.72 -8.46
C ILE A 57 2.63 -12.21 -7.24
N LEU A 58 2.60 -12.91 -6.11
CA LEU A 58 3.27 -12.47 -4.88
C LEU A 58 4.77 -12.25 -5.08
N SER A 59 5.43 -12.96 -5.99
CA SER A 59 6.84 -12.74 -6.32
C SER A 59 7.11 -11.45 -7.10
N ASP A 60 6.08 -10.90 -7.74
CA ASP A 60 6.21 -9.78 -8.68
C ASP A 60 5.74 -8.45 -8.12
N VAL A 61 5.38 -8.40 -6.83
CA VAL A 61 4.86 -7.20 -6.17
C VAL A 61 5.58 -6.96 -4.86
N GLU A 62 6.02 -5.73 -4.63
CA GLU A 62 6.59 -5.29 -3.35
C GLU A 62 5.53 -4.62 -2.47
N VAL A 63 4.51 -4.01 -3.07
CA VAL A 63 3.44 -3.29 -2.36
C VAL A 63 2.12 -4.04 -2.51
N ILE A 64 1.41 -4.25 -1.39
CA ILE A 64 0.04 -4.76 -1.37
C ILE A 64 -0.83 -3.70 -0.70
N GLN A 65 -1.76 -3.14 -1.46
CA GLN A 65 -2.67 -2.10 -1.03
C GLN A 65 -4.09 -2.67 -0.87
N LEU A 66 -4.66 -2.51 0.32
CA LEU A 66 -6.06 -2.84 0.58
C LEU A 66 -6.88 -1.55 0.59
N LEU A 67 -7.90 -1.50 -0.28
CA LEU A 67 -8.85 -0.42 -0.32
C LEU A 67 -9.95 -0.65 0.72
N ALA A 68 -10.21 0.35 1.58
CA ALA A 68 -11.32 0.37 2.51
C ALA A 68 -12.61 0.94 1.88
N VAL A 69 -12.53 1.47 0.67
CA VAL A 69 -13.64 2.05 -0.11
C VAL A 69 -13.54 1.54 -1.54
N ASN A 70 -14.66 1.21 -2.18
CA ASN A 70 -14.64 0.90 -3.62
C ASN A 70 -14.42 2.20 -4.43
N PRO A 71 -13.43 2.24 -5.35
CA PRO A 71 -13.21 3.41 -6.20
C PRO A 71 -14.48 3.83 -6.95
N GLY A 72 -14.80 5.13 -6.93
CA GLY A 72 -15.99 5.68 -7.59
C GLY A 72 -17.31 5.50 -6.83
N TYR A 73 -17.31 4.79 -5.69
CA TYR A 73 -18.49 4.56 -4.85
C TYR A 73 -18.23 5.02 -3.40
N GLY A 74 -19.24 5.60 -2.75
CA GLY A 74 -19.13 6.09 -1.37
C GLY A 74 -19.25 5.01 -0.28
N SER A 75 -19.43 3.75 -0.64
CA SER A 75 -19.58 2.67 0.33
C SER A 75 -18.23 2.28 0.94
N LYS A 76 -18.06 2.64 2.22
CA LYS A 76 -16.89 2.31 3.02
C LYS A 76 -17.11 0.97 3.74
N MET A 77 -16.08 0.13 3.72
CA MET A 77 -16.00 -1.09 4.53
C MET A 77 -16.10 -0.76 6.02
N ARG A 78 -16.77 -1.62 6.80
CA ARG A 78 -16.80 -1.46 8.25
C ARG A 78 -15.40 -1.63 8.82
N SER A 79 -15.08 -0.92 9.89
CA SER A 79 -13.74 -1.04 10.51
C SER A 79 -13.42 -2.48 10.91
N SER A 80 -14.40 -3.24 11.43
CA SER A 80 -14.22 -4.65 11.78
C SER A 80 -13.77 -5.51 10.60
N ASP A 81 -14.38 -5.29 9.44
CA ASP A 81 -14.14 -6.11 8.24
C ASP A 81 -12.77 -5.78 7.65
N LEU A 82 -12.35 -4.51 7.74
CA LEU A 82 -11.00 -4.10 7.33
C LEU A 82 -9.94 -4.75 8.21
N HIS A 83 -10.15 -4.77 9.53
CA HIS A 83 -9.23 -5.44 10.46
C HIS A 83 -9.14 -6.94 10.19
N GLU A 84 -10.29 -7.60 10.00
CA GLU A 84 -10.30 -9.03 9.67
C GLU A 84 -9.57 -9.30 8.35
N ARG A 85 -9.81 -8.48 7.33
CA ARG A 85 -9.16 -8.59 6.03
C ARG A 85 -7.65 -8.37 6.10
N VAL A 86 -7.19 -7.45 6.95
CA VAL A 86 -5.76 -7.26 7.23
C VAL A 86 -5.19 -8.53 7.87
N ALA A 87 -5.82 -9.06 8.92
CA ALA A 87 -5.36 -10.28 9.58
C ALA A 87 -5.31 -11.49 8.62
N GLN A 88 -6.32 -11.64 7.74
CA GLN A 88 -6.34 -12.65 6.69
C GLN A 88 -5.17 -12.49 5.70
N LEU A 89 -4.84 -11.26 5.31
CA LEU A 89 -3.70 -11.00 4.44
C LEU A 89 -2.39 -11.41 5.11
N PHE A 90 -2.18 -11.06 6.38
CA PHE A 90 -1.00 -11.48 7.13
C PHE A 90 -0.88 -13.01 7.22
N CYS A 91 -1.99 -13.70 7.48
CA CYS A 91 -2.03 -15.15 7.49
C CYS A 91 -1.69 -15.75 6.11
N LEU A 92 -2.20 -15.15 5.04
CA LEU A 92 -1.94 -15.59 3.66
C LEU A 92 -0.47 -15.41 3.27
N LEU A 93 0.15 -14.31 3.71
CA LEU A 93 1.55 -14.02 3.41
C LEU A 93 2.50 -14.94 4.15
N GLY A 94 2.23 -15.25 5.43
CA GLY A 94 3.16 -16.01 6.27
C GLY A 94 4.57 -15.42 6.22
N ASP A 95 5.56 -16.27 5.97
CA ASP A 95 6.98 -15.86 5.86
C ASP A 95 7.23 -14.88 4.70
N LYS A 96 6.39 -14.89 3.65
CA LYS A 96 6.52 -13.97 2.50
C LYS A 96 6.16 -12.52 2.85
N ARG A 97 5.72 -12.24 4.09
CA ARG A 97 5.51 -10.88 4.58
C ARG A 97 6.81 -10.08 4.66
N GLU A 98 7.93 -10.75 4.94
CA GLU A 98 9.27 -10.15 4.93
C GLU A 98 9.61 -9.75 3.49
N GLY A 99 9.57 -8.45 3.20
CA GLY A 99 9.75 -7.92 1.84
C GLY A 99 8.47 -7.40 1.17
N LYS A 100 7.32 -7.41 1.85
CA LYS A 100 6.11 -6.71 1.40
C LYS A 100 5.88 -5.43 2.19
N ILE A 101 5.31 -4.44 1.52
CA ILE A 101 4.80 -3.21 2.10
C ILE A 101 3.27 -3.28 2.06
N ILE A 102 2.66 -3.37 3.23
CA ILE A 102 1.22 -3.44 3.40
C ILE A 102 0.68 -2.03 3.59
N VAL A 103 -0.19 -1.63 2.66
CA VAL A 103 -0.75 -0.28 2.58
C VAL A 103 -2.26 -0.34 2.77
N ILE A 104 -2.80 0.55 3.60
CA ILE A 104 -4.25 0.76 3.69
C ILE A 104 -4.60 2.10 3.04
N ASP A 105 -5.56 2.09 2.12
CA ASP A 105 -6.05 3.27 1.41
C ASP A 105 -7.58 3.35 1.48
N GLY A 106 -8.12 4.57 1.57
CA GLY A 106 -9.55 4.83 1.57
C GLY A 106 -10.10 5.35 2.91
N SER A 107 -10.38 6.67 2.94
CA SER A 107 -11.17 7.34 3.99
C SER A 107 -10.77 7.01 5.44
N LEU A 108 -9.48 6.80 5.70
CA LEU A 108 -8.97 6.53 7.05
C LEU A 108 -9.02 7.79 7.91
N THR A 109 -9.33 7.59 9.19
CA THR A 109 -9.33 8.63 10.22
C THR A 109 -8.29 8.32 11.30
N GLN A 110 -7.87 9.34 12.05
CA GLN A 110 -6.81 9.23 13.06
C GLN A 110 -7.09 8.15 14.11
N ASP A 111 -8.34 7.99 14.50
CA ASP A 111 -8.84 7.01 15.46
C ASP A 111 -8.70 5.56 15.00
N GLN A 112 -8.66 5.31 13.67
CA GLN A 112 -8.47 3.96 13.13
C GLN A 112 -7.00 3.56 13.01
N LEU A 113 -6.07 4.51 12.97
CA LEU A 113 -4.67 4.24 12.69
C LEU A 113 -3.96 3.39 13.75
N PRO A 114 -4.09 3.67 15.07
CA PRO A 114 -3.31 2.93 16.08
C PRO A 114 -3.56 1.43 16.05
N SER A 115 -4.81 1.01 15.84
CA SER A 115 -5.19 -0.40 15.82
C SER A 115 -4.81 -1.10 14.51
N LEU A 116 -4.76 -0.37 13.38
CA LEU A 116 -4.20 -0.88 12.13
C LEU A 116 -2.67 -1.02 12.21
N ILE A 117 -1.98 -0.03 12.75
CA ILE A 117 -0.52 -0.07 12.98
C ILE A 117 -0.15 -1.25 13.88
N ALA A 118 -0.94 -1.50 14.94
CA ALA A 118 -0.72 -2.64 15.83
C ALA A 118 -0.85 -4.02 15.13
N GLN A 119 -1.54 -4.11 13.99
CA GLN A 119 -1.59 -5.32 13.17
C GLN A 119 -0.38 -5.48 12.24
N GLY A 120 0.51 -4.49 12.18
CA GLY A 120 1.76 -4.57 11.42
C GLY A 120 1.69 -4.01 10.00
N ILE A 121 0.69 -3.18 9.66
CA ILE A 121 0.70 -2.44 8.39
C ILE A 121 1.90 -1.49 8.33
N ASP A 122 2.42 -1.23 7.13
CA ASP A 122 3.62 -0.42 6.94
C ASP A 122 3.28 1.03 6.60
N ARG A 123 2.22 1.26 5.81
CA ARG A 123 1.84 2.59 5.32
C ARG A 123 0.33 2.78 5.28
N VAL A 124 -0.06 4.05 5.28
CA VAL A 124 -1.43 4.48 5.02
C VAL A 124 -1.44 5.58 3.98
N VAL A 125 -2.45 5.58 3.12
CA VAL A 125 -2.69 6.69 2.19
C VAL A 125 -3.58 7.70 2.89
N SER A 126 -3.00 8.87 3.19
CA SER A 126 -3.76 9.98 3.76
C SER A 126 -4.60 10.67 2.69
N GLY A 127 -5.88 10.88 2.98
CA GLY A 127 -6.79 11.64 2.13
C GLY A 127 -7.24 12.95 2.78
N SER A 128 -8.50 13.32 2.52
CA SER A 128 -9.12 14.57 3.02
C SER A 128 -9.03 14.77 4.53
N ALA A 129 -8.96 13.71 5.32
CA ALA A 129 -8.80 13.79 6.77
C ALA A 129 -7.53 14.53 7.21
N LEU A 130 -6.43 14.45 6.44
CA LEU A 130 -5.18 15.14 6.76
C LEU A 130 -5.27 16.65 6.54
N PHE A 131 -6.08 17.08 5.56
CA PHE A 131 -6.25 18.49 5.18
C PHE A 131 -7.44 19.17 5.87
N ARG A 132 -8.12 18.46 6.79
CA ARG A 132 -9.30 18.99 7.46
C ARG A 132 -8.96 20.25 8.27
N ASP A 133 -9.89 21.21 8.24
CA ASP A 133 -9.86 22.47 8.99
C ASP A 133 -8.64 23.36 8.70
N ASP A 134 -7.98 23.21 7.54
CA ASP A 134 -6.75 23.92 7.15
C ASP A 134 -5.59 23.75 8.16
N ARG A 135 -5.59 22.63 8.89
CA ARG A 135 -4.61 22.31 9.96
C ARG A 135 -3.59 21.27 9.53
N LEU A 136 -3.03 21.42 8.32
CA LEU A 136 -2.14 20.41 7.74
C LEU A 136 -0.93 20.12 8.65
N VAL A 137 -0.31 21.14 9.24
CA VAL A 137 0.89 20.99 10.07
C VAL A 137 0.56 20.24 11.36
N GLU A 138 -0.53 20.61 12.04
CA GLU A 138 -0.99 19.98 13.26
C GLU A 138 -1.41 18.53 13.00
N ASN A 139 -2.21 18.31 11.97
CA ASN A 139 -2.67 16.97 11.59
C ASN A 139 -1.47 16.08 11.24
N THR A 140 -0.50 16.58 10.47
CA THR A 140 0.72 15.83 10.14
C THR A 140 1.52 15.47 11.40
N ARG A 141 1.68 16.40 12.34
CA ARG A 141 2.36 16.11 13.62
C ARG A 141 1.62 15.02 14.41
N SER A 142 0.30 15.11 14.52
CA SER A 142 -0.51 14.10 15.22
C SER A 142 -0.40 12.73 14.56
N TRP A 143 -0.48 12.64 13.22
CA TRP A 143 -0.32 11.37 12.51
C TRP A 143 1.10 10.81 12.70
N ARG A 144 2.14 11.64 12.56
CA ARG A 144 3.53 11.22 12.75
C ARG A 144 3.82 10.68 14.15
N ALA A 145 3.15 11.21 15.17
CA ALA A 145 3.30 10.71 16.54
C ALA A 145 2.73 9.28 16.74
N MET A 146 1.83 8.83 15.85
CA MET A 146 1.23 7.49 15.91
C MET A 146 2.10 6.41 15.27
N PHE A 147 2.90 6.77 14.26
CA PHE A 147 3.85 5.87 13.65
C PHE A 147 5.18 5.92 14.41
N LYS A 148 5.71 4.77 14.82
CA LYS A 148 7.12 4.71 15.22
C LYS A 148 7.93 5.08 13.98
N VAL A 149 8.77 6.11 14.07
CA VAL A 149 9.73 6.42 13.01
C VAL A 149 10.73 5.27 12.99
N ALA A 150 10.53 4.29 12.12
CA ALA A 150 11.57 3.34 11.79
C ALA A 150 12.68 4.11 11.05
N GLY A 151 13.93 3.86 11.44
CA GLY A 151 15.10 4.44 10.78
C GLY A 151 15.14 4.10 9.29
N ASP A 152 15.82 4.98 8.54
CA ASP A 152 16.02 4.99 7.08
C ASP A 152 14.82 4.46 6.24
N THR A 153 13.96 5.38 5.81
CA THR A 153 12.77 5.13 4.98
C THR A 153 13.08 4.73 3.54
N THR A 154 14.35 4.48 3.22
CA THR A 154 14.83 4.21 1.88
C THR A 154 14.72 2.70 1.60
N PHE A 155 13.64 2.31 0.92
CA PHE A 155 13.57 1.00 0.29
C PHE A 155 14.46 1.04 -0.95
N LEU A 156 15.72 0.63 -0.80
CA LEU A 156 16.46 0.05 -1.92
C LEU A 156 16.03 -1.42 -1.96
N PRO A 157 15.38 -1.91 -3.02
CA PRO A 157 15.16 -3.35 -3.16
C PRO A 157 16.52 -4.04 -2.99
N SER A 158 16.57 -5.12 -2.21
CA SER A 158 17.80 -5.90 -2.09
C SER A 158 18.20 -6.33 -3.48
N THR A 159 19.32 -5.81 -3.97
CA THR A 159 19.92 -6.25 -5.23
C THR A 159 20.24 -7.73 -5.07
N ALA A 160 19.47 -8.58 -5.75
CA ALA A 160 19.93 -9.90 -6.16
C ALA A 160 20.77 -9.75 -7.43
#